data_AF-A0AAW8KKV5-F1
#
_entry.id   AF-A0AAW8KKV5-F1
#
_cell.length_a   1.000
_cell.length_b   1.000
_cell.length_c   1.000
_cell.angle_alpha   90.00
_cell.angle_beta   90.00
_cell.angle_gamma   90.00
#
_symmetry.space_group_name_H-M   'P 1'
#
loop_
_entity.id
_entity.type
_entity.pdbx_description
1 polymer ?
#
loop_
_entity_poly.entity_id
_entity_poly.type
_entity_poly.pdbx_seq_one_letter_code
_entity_poly.pdbx_strand_id
1 'polypeptide(L)' 'MQWIAKRNMPAYKVGRLWKFKLSEVDEWIRSGGAADNARNEE' A
#
# COMPACT_ATOMS: atom_id res chain seq x y z
N MET A 1 -2.76 0.04 -12.54
CA MET A 1 -2.20 0.87 -11.44
C MET A 1 -3.18 1.11 -10.28
N GLN A 2 -4.41 0.56 -10.30
CA GLN A 2 -5.39 0.85 -9.24
C GLN A 2 -5.07 0.20 -7.87
N TRP A 3 -4.19 -0.81 -7.79
CA TRP A 3 -3.94 -1.54 -6.53
C TRP A 3 -3.13 -0.74 -5.50
N ILE A 4 -2.21 0.14 -5.94
CA ILE A 4 -1.39 0.98 -5.05
C ILE A 4 -2.27 2.07 -4.40
N ALA A 5 -3.16 2.69 -5.18
CA ALA A 5 -4.09 3.70 -4.69
C ALA A 5 -5.22 3.11 -3.83
N LYS A 6 -5.75 1.93 -4.20
CA LYS A 6 -6.84 1.27 -3.46
C LYS A 6 -6.45 0.84 -2.04
N ARG A 7 -5.16 0.60 -1.79
CA ARG A 7 -4.68 0.07 -0.51
C ARG A 7 -3.98 1.12 0.37
N ASN A 8 -4.04 2.42 0.01
CA ASN A 8 -3.32 3.49 0.69
C ASN A 8 -1.84 3.12 0.97
N MET A 9 -1.20 2.42 0.02
CA MET A 9 0.18 1.99 0.20
C MET A 9 1.10 3.22 0.08
N PRO A 10 2.03 3.44 1.04
CA PRO A 10 2.92 4.60 1.02
C PRO A 10 3.88 4.51 -0.18
N ALA A 11 3.56 5.27 -1.23
CA ALA A 11 4.29 5.29 -2.48
C ALA A 11 4.62 6.72 -2.90
N TYR A 12 5.88 6.97 -3.24
CA TYR A 12 6.38 8.29 -3.60
C TYR A 12 6.80 8.30 -5.07
N LYS A 13 6.24 9.22 -5.86
CA LYS A 13 6.61 9.35 -7.27
C LYS A 13 7.87 10.20 -7.39
N VAL A 14 8.97 9.60 -7.84
CA VAL A 14 10.24 10.28 -8.09
C VAL A 14 10.58 10.13 -9.57
N GLY A 15 10.28 11.18 -10.34
CA GLY A 15 10.38 11.16 -11.79
C GLY A 15 9.40 10.15 -12.41
N ARG A 16 9.92 9.15 -13.13
CA ARG A 16 9.14 8.07 -13.73
C ARG A 16 9.02 6.84 -12.82
N LEU A 17 9.73 6.81 -11.69
CA LEU A 17 9.78 5.69 -10.78
C LEU A 17 8.90 5.93 -9.56
N TRP A 18 8.35 4.85 -9.02
CA TRP A 18 7.76 4.83 -7.69
C TRP A 18 8.81 4.35 -6.70
N LYS A 19 9.04 5.13 -5.65
CA LYS A 19 9.89 4.78 -4.52
C LYS A 19 9.05 4.46 -3.32
N PHE A 20 9.53 3.51 -2.53
CA PHE A 20 8.90 3.06 -1.29
C PHE A 20 9.95 3.15 -0.19
N LYS A 21 9.53 3.63 0.98
CA LYS A 21 10.39 3.60 2.16
C LYS A 21 10.07 2.33 2.95
N LEU A 22 11.10 1.54 3.23
CA LEU A 22 10.92 0.24 3.89
C LEU A 22 10.20 0.38 5.24
N SER A 23 10.59 1.36 6.07
CA SER A 23 9.97 1.58 7.38
C SER A 23 8.47 1.88 7.32
N GLU A 24 8.04 2.68 6.34
CA GLU A 24 6.63 3.03 6.17
C GLU A 24 5.82 1.87 5.59
N VAL A 25 6.41 1.12 4.66
CA VAL A 25 5.80 -0.11 4.13
C VAL A 25 5.66 -1.17 5.23
N ASP A 26 6.68 -1.33 6.06
CA ASP A 26 6.69 -2.28 7.18
C ASP A 26 5.64 -1.92 8.25
N GLU A 27 5.54 -0.63 8.62
CA GLU A 27 4.49 -0.14 9.51
C GLU A 27 3.09 -0.31 8.90
N TRP A 28 2.94 -0.03 7.62
CA TRP A 28 1.69 -0.21 6.89
C TRP A 28 1.27 -1.68 6.81
N ILE A 29 2.21 -2.61 6.59
CA ILE A 29 1.96 -4.06 6.64
C ILE A 29 1.54 -4.48 8.04
N ARG A 30 2.27 -4.05 9.08
CA ARG A 30 1.94 -4.36 10.49
C ARG A 30 0.60 -3.81 10.92
N SER A 31 0.20 -2.66 10.38
CA SER A 31 -1.11 -2.04 10.61
C SER A 31 -2.25 -2.76 9.86
N GLY A 32 -1.96 -3.85 9.14
CA GLY A 32 -2.96 -4.59 8.38
C GLY A 32 -3.32 -3.95 7.04
N GLY A 33 -2.58 -2.94 6.56
CA GLY A 33 -2.82 -2.33 5.25
C GLY A 33 -2.62 -3.29 4.08
N ALA A 34 -1.77 -4.31 4.28
CA ALA A 34 -1.56 -5.40 3.33
C ALA A 34 -2.57 -6.55 3.47
N ALA A 35 -3.38 -6.56 4.53
CA ALA A 35 -4.46 -7.52 4.65
C ALA A 35 -5.51 -7.16 3.58
N ASP A 36 -5.68 -8.07 2.62
CA ASP A 36 -6.77 -7.96 1.68
C ASP A 36 -8.06 -8.08 2.49
N ASN A 37 -8.81 -6.98 2.63
CA ASN A 37 -10.18 -7.04 3.10
C ASN A 37 -11.05 -7.72 2.02
N ALA A 38 -10.76 -8.98 1.71
CA ALA A 38 -11.70 -9.95 1.15
C ALA A 38 -12.78 -10.31 2.18
N ARG A 39 -13.28 -9.28 2.88
CA ARG A 39 -14.37 -9.28 3.85
C ARG A 39 -15.18 -8.01 3.62
N ASN A 40 -15.80 -7.95 2.46
CA ASN A 40 -17.07 -7.31 2.19
C ASN A 40 -17.65 -8.19 1.06
N GLU A 41 -18.28 -9.29 1.42
CA GLU A 41 -19.72 -9.43 1.73
C GLU A 41 -20.47 -9.92 0.47
N GLU A 42 -21.26 -10.97 0.68
CA GLU A 42 -22.39 -11.55 -0.07
C GLU A 42 -22.73 -11.03 -1.48
#